data_AF-A0A832Z4Z7-F1
#
_entry.id   AF-A0A832Z4Z7-F1
#
_cell.length_a   1.000
_cell.length_b   1.000
_cell.length_c   1.000
_cell.angle_alpha   90.00
_cell.angle_beta   90.00
_cell.angle_gamma   90.00
#
_symmetry.space_group_name_H-M   'P 1'
#
loop_
_entity.id
_entity.type
_entity.pdbx_description
1 polymer ?
#
loop_
_entity_poly.entity_id
_entity_poly.type
_entity_poly.pdbx_seq_one_letter_code
_entity_poly.pdbx_strand_id
1 'polypeptide(L)'
;MFEERVRGTDYTVLEDIMSVAGGWLEAIGSRVYFGDLKLVSRHSCEVVVLDHNEVVQAIPRDAVFEGEILVQNLEMDELGLLFYGLAQDKRLYCNRDPLMLLGAFKYRCRVRQDTGKRVEFGVVRVDVVGVEYAPWSRIKLPLHELLRRSLGEAFNNYSLRKCFDEVERKRMIESCQD
;
A
#
# COMPACT_ATOMS: atom_id res chain seq x y z
N MET A 1 -15.01 -46.00 3.09
CA MET A 1 -15.97 -45.27 3.93
C MET A 1 -15.29 -43.98 4.37
N PHE A 2 -15.63 -42.88 3.70
CA PHE A 2 -15.82 -41.52 4.19
C PHE A 2 -16.15 -40.69 2.93
N GLU A 3 -17.44 -40.40 2.75
CA GLU A 3 -17.91 -39.32 1.88
C GLU A 3 -17.59 -37.99 2.55
N GLU A 4 -17.18 -36.99 1.77
CA GLU A 4 -17.65 -35.64 2.03
C GLU A 4 -17.84 -34.87 0.71
N ARG A 5 -19.07 -34.37 0.52
CA ARG A 5 -19.51 -33.48 -0.54
C ARG A 5 -19.35 -32.03 -0.08
N VAL A 6 -18.74 -31.16 -0.88
CA VAL A 6 -19.06 -29.71 -0.96
C VAL A 6 -18.78 -29.29 -2.42
N ARG A 7 -19.81 -29.17 -3.26
CA ARG A 7 -20.54 -27.93 -3.67
C ARG A 7 -19.63 -26.81 -4.18
N GLY A 8 -19.88 -26.43 -5.43
CA GLY A 8 -18.95 -25.72 -6.28
C GLY A 8 -18.82 -24.22 -6.05
N THR A 9 -17.82 -23.70 -6.75
CA THR A 9 -17.68 -22.29 -7.11
C THR A 9 -17.04 -22.28 -8.48
N ASP A 10 -17.72 -21.64 -9.44
CA ASP A 10 -17.20 -21.31 -10.75
C ASP A 10 -15.90 -20.52 -10.59
N TYR A 11 -14.76 -21.15 -10.87
CA TYR A 11 -13.52 -20.44 -11.10
C TYR A 11 -13.44 -20.20 -12.60
N THR A 12 -13.71 -18.97 -13.02
CA THR A 12 -13.31 -18.52 -14.36
C THR A 12 -11.78 -18.57 -14.40
N VAL A 13 -11.29 -19.53 -15.17
CA VAL A 13 -9.88 -19.81 -15.40
C VAL A 13 -9.20 -18.55 -15.95
N LEU A 14 -8.15 -18.10 -15.26
CA LEU A 14 -7.29 -16.97 -15.61
C LEU A 14 -6.30 -17.37 -16.74
N GLU A 15 -6.74 -18.14 -17.72
CA GLU A 15 -5.91 -18.64 -18.84
C GLU A 15 -6.23 -18.01 -20.20
N ASP A 16 -7.27 -17.19 -20.33
CA ASP A 16 -7.77 -16.77 -21.65
C ASP A 16 -7.26 -15.42 -22.20
N ILE A 17 -6.20 -14.82 -21.65
CA ILE A 17 -5.65 -13.53 -22.16
C ILE A 17 -4.15 -13.60 -22.51
N MET A 18 -3.55 -14.79 -22.64
CA MET A 18 -2.11 -14.89 -22.98
C MET A 18 -1.77 -15.63 -24.28
N SER A 19 -2.75 -15.95 -25.13
CA SER A 19 -2.44 -16.61 -26.40
C SER A 19 -3.43 -16.30 -27.54
N VAL A 20 -3.27 -15.15 -28.19
CA VAL A 20 -3.48 -15.07 -29.65
C VAL A 20 -2.37 -14.20 -30.25
N ALA A 21 -1.72 -14.78 -31.25
CA ALA A 21 -0.56 -14.28 -31.96
C ALA A 21 -0.72 -12.87 -32.55
N GLY A 22 0.41 -12.17 -32.64
CA GLY A 22 0.69 -11.23 -33.73
C GLY A 22 0.19 -9.81 -33.53
N GLY A 23 1.14 -8.92 -33.22
CA GLY A 23 1.07 -7.51 -33.60
C GLY A 23 0.07 -6.63 -32.84
N TRP A 24 0.61 -5.69 -32.08
CA TRP A 24 -0.03 -4.41 -31.78
C TRP A 24 -1.39 -4.49 -31.07
N LEU A 25 -1.37 -4.90 -29.80
CA LEU A 25 -2.36 -4.51 -28.79
C LEU A 25 -1.66 -4.51 -27.43
N GLU A 26 -0.92 -3.43 -27.16
CA GLU A 26 -0.46 -3.08 -25.82
C GLU A 26 -1.70 -2.80 -24.94
N ALA A 27 -2.31 -3.86 -24.42
CA ALA A 27 -3.16 -3.74 -23.26
C ALA A 27 -2.23 -3.39 -22.08
N ILE A 28 -2.17 -2.10 -21.72
CA ILE A 28 -1.44 -1.60 -20.54
C ILE A 28 -2.19 -2.09 -19.29
N GLY A 29 -2.11 -3.39 -19.02
CA GLY A 29 -2.52 -3.98 -17.77
C GLY A 29 -1.61 -3.46 -16.66
N SER A 30 -2.16 -3.23 -15.48
CA SER A 30 -1.32 -2.88 -14.32
C SER A 30 -0.32 -4.01 -14.06
N ARG A 31 0.97 -3.66 -13.98
CA ARG A 31 2.06 -4.57 -13.59
C ARG A 31 2.18 -4.76 -12.08
N VAL A 32 1.33 -4.06 -11.32
CA VAL A 32 1.20 -4.15 -9.87
C VAL A 32 -0.24 -4.53 -9.54
N TYR A 33 -0.40 -5.60 -8.80
CA TYR A 33 -1.69 -6.08 -8.31
C TYR A 33 -1.68 -6.02 -6.78
N PHE A 34 -2.66 -5.32 -6.22
CA PHE A 34 -2.89 -5.28 -4.78
C PHE A 34 -3.94 -6.34 -4.46
N GLY A 35 -3.52 -7.39 -3.75
CA GLY A 35 -4.43 -8.41 -3.26
C GLY A 35 -5.31 -7.91 -2.13
N ASP A 36 -6.30 -8.72 -1.76
CA ASP A 36 -7.21 -8.39 -0.67
C ASP A 36 -6.47 -8.32 0.67
N LEU A 37 -6.72 -7.22 1.40
CA LEU A 37 -6.24 -7.05 2.76
C LEU A 37 -7.25 -7.65 3.74
N LYS A 38 -6.81 -8.66 4.50
CA LYS A 38 -7.62 -9.37 5.49
C LYS A 38 -7.29 -8.88 6.90
N LEU A 39 -8.32 -8.58 7.69
CA LEU A 39 -8.17 -8.21 9.09
C LEU A 39 -7.68 -9.42 9.89
N VAL A 40 -6.50 -9.32 10.50
CA VAL A 40 -5.90 -10.40 11.31
C VAL A 40 -5.91 -10.10 12.80
N SER A 41 -6.04 -8.83 13.17
CA SER A 41 -6.21 -8.44 14.57
C SER A 41 -7.60 -8.82 15.08
N ARG A 42 -7.74 -8.99 16.40
CA ARG A 42 -9.03 -9.33 17.06
C ARG A 42 -10.02 -8.16 17.13
N HIS A 43 -9.79 -7.11 16.36
CA HIS A 43 -10.65 -5.94 16.37
C HIS A 43 -11.93 -6.22 15.57
N SER A 44 -13.03 -5.62 15.99
CA SER A 44 -14.28 -5.59 15.22
C SER A 44 -14.54 -4.16 14.76
N CYS A 45 -15.31 -4.01 13.69
CA CYS A 45 -15.83 -2.70 13.32
C CYS A 45 -16.66 -2.10 14.46
N GLU A 46 -16.50 -0.81 14.71
CA GLU A 46 -17.33 -0.02 15.62
C GLU A 46 -18.23 0.93 14.82
N VAL A 47 -19.41 1.22 15.37
CA VAL A 47 -20.29 2.28 14.85
C VAL A 47 -19.94 3.56 15.60
N VAL A 48 -19.53 4.59 14.86
CA VAL A 48 -19.08 5.87 15.41
C VAL A 48 -20.01 6.97 14.93
N VAL A 49 -20.46 7.81 15.86
CA VAL A 49 -21.22 9.03 15.57
C VAL A 49 -20.26 10.22 15.60
N LEU A 50 -20.17 10.91 14.47
CA LEU A 50 -19.30 12.05 14.25
C LEU A 50 -20.07 13.37 14.40
N ASP A 51 -19.33 14.48 14.36
CA ASP A 51 -19.89 15.83 14.23
C ASP A 51 -20.93 15.88 13.09
N HIS A 52 -22.00 16.65 13.30
CA HIS A 52 -23.15 16.74 12.39
C HIS A 52 -24.03 15.48 12.28
N ASN A 53 -24.00 14.61 13.30
CA ASN A 53 -24.81 13.37 13.40
C ASN A 53 -24.54 12.37 12.26
N GLU A 54 -23.36 12.44 11.64
CA GLU A 54 -22.93 11.47 10.66
C GLU A 54 -22.57 10.15 11.36
N VAL A 55 -23.09 9.02 10.85
CA VAL A 55 -22.86 7.70 11.42
C VAL A 55 -22.01 6.89 10.46
N VAL A 56 -20.86 6.41 10.94
CA VAL A 56 -19.92 5.62 10.14
C VAL A 56 -19.60 4.29 10.82
N GLN A 57 -19.36 3.26 10.01
CA GLN A 57 -18.68 2.04 10.49
C GLN A 57 -17.18 2.25 10.33
N ALA A 58 -16.46 2.19 11.44
CA ALA A 58 -15.03 2.44 11.50
C ALA A 58 -14.30 1.22 12.06
N ILE A 59 -13.06 1.06 11.63
CA ILE A 59 -12.16 0.05 12.18
C ILE A 59 -11.23 0.76 13.17
N PRO A 60 -11.00 0.21 14.37
CA PRO A 60 -10.17 0.86 15.38
C PRO A 60 -8.76 1.17 14.89
N ARG A 61 -8.19 2.27 15.40
CA ARG A 61 -6.76 2.54 15.33
C ARG A 61 -6.04 1.34 15.95
N ASP A 62 -5.00 0.83 15.31
CA ASP A 62 -4.25 -0.39 15.67
C ASP A 62 -4.79 -1.71 15.09
N ALA A 63 -5.86 -1.66 14.29
CA ALA A 63 -6.22 -2.82 13.48
C ALA A 63 -5.12 -3.17 12.46
N VAL A 64 -4.81 -4.46 12.37
CA VAL A 64 -3.77 -4.99 11.50
C VAL A 64 -4.42 -5.78 10.38
N PHE A 65 -4.02 -5.46 9.16
CA PHE A 65 -4.43 -6.18 7.96
C PHE A 65 -3.22 -6.82 7.32
N GLU A 66 -3.40 -8.03 6.82
CA GLU A 66 -2.39 -8.75 6.03
C GLU A 66 -2.92 -9.01 4.63
N GLY A 67 -2.02 -8.91 3.66
CA GLY A 67 -2.29 -9.24 2.27
C GLY A 67 -1.00 -9.18 1.48
N GLU A 68 -1.14 -9.27 0.17
CA GLU A 68 0.00 -9.40 -0.74
C GLU A 68 -0.07 -8.38 -1.88
N ILE A 69 1.10 -8.01 -2.39
CA ILE A 69 1.24 -7.20 -3.58
C ILE A 69 2.01 -8.05 -4.59
N LEU A 70 1.39 -8.35 -5.72
CA LEU A 70 2.01 -9.10 -6.80
C LEU A 70 2.54 -8.11 -7.83
N VAL A 71 3.76 -8.35 -8.29
CA VAL A 71 4.42 -7.51 -9.29
C VAL A 71 4.92 -8.36 -10.44
N GLN A 72 4.78 -7.86 -11.66
CA GLN A 72 5.23 -8.55 -12.87
C GLN A 72 6.05 -7.62 -13.76
N ASN A 73 7.24 -8.06 -14.14
CA ASN A 73 8.13 -7.35 -15.08
C ASN A 73 8.31 -5.86 -14.70
N LEU A 74 8.53 -5.59 -13.40
CA LEU A 74 9.00 -4.28 -12.95
C LEU A 74 10.51 -4.23 -13.03
N GLU A 75 11.02 -3.16 -13.61
CA GLU A 75 12.43 -2.81 -13.48
C GLU A 75 12.73 -2.39 -12.03
N MET A 76 14.01 -2.39 -11.66
CA MET A 76 14.44 -2.14 -10.29
C MET A 76 14.07 -0.73 -9.79
N ASP A 77 14.12 0.27 -10.66
CA ASP A 77 13.72 1.64 -10.35
C ASP A 77 12.19 1.80 -10.24
N GLU A 78 11.41 1.14 -11.09
CA GLU A 78 9.95 1.08 -11.00
C GLU A 78 9.49 0.42 -9.69
N LEU A 79 10.16 -0.67 -9.29
CA LEU A 79 9.95 -1.29 -8.00
C LEU A 79 10.31 -0.34 -6.85
N GLY A 80 11.32 0.51 -7.04
CA GLY A 80 11.67 1.57 -6.11
C GLY A 80 10.59 2.63 -5.97
N LEU A 81 9.93 3.01 -7.07
CA LEU A 81 8.77 3.91 -7.02
C LEU A 81 7.61 3.31 -6.22
N LEU A 82 7.36 2.00 -6.37
CA LEU A 82 6.35 1.30 -5.58
C LEU A 82 6.68 1.36 -4.08
N PHE A 83 7.91 1.02 -3.70
CA PHE A 83 8.32 1.08 -2.29
C PHE A 83 8.35 2.49 -1.72
N TYR A 84 8.67 3.49 -2.54
CA TYR A 84 8.54 4.91 -2.18
C TYR A 84 7.07 5.26 -1.89
N GLY A 85 6.14 4.85 -2.76
CA GLY A 85 4.71 5.08 -2.57
C GLY A 85 4.13 4.37 -1.35
N LEU A 86 4.64 3.18 -1.03
CA LEU A 86 4.33 2.43 0.21
C LEU A 86 5.08 2.97 1.44
N ALA A 87 5.79 4.08 1.30
CA ALA A 87 6.48 4.79 2.37
C ALA A 87 7.52 3.91 3.12
N GLN A 88 8.20 2.99 2.43
CA GLN A 88 9.10 2.02 3.07
C GLN A 88 10.47 2.59 3.49
N ASP A 89 10.84 3.81 3.08
CA ASP A 89 12.10 4.43 3.49
C ASP A 89 11.89 5.48 4.59
N LYS A 90 12.17 5.09 5.84
CA LYS A 90 12.06 5.95 7.02
C LYS A 90 12.96 7.20 6.97
N ARG A 91 14.05 7.16 6.20
CA ARG A 91 14.95 8.33 6.04
C ARG A 91 14.23 9.47 5.34
N LEU A 92 13.24 9.14 4.50
CA LEU A 92 12.47 10.13 3.75
C LEU A 92 11.41 10.84 4.61
N TYR A 93 11.18 10.36 5.83
CA TYR A 93 10.16 10.87 6.74
C TYR A 93 10.77 11.49 8.01
N CYS A 94 12.05 11.88 8.00
CA CYS A 94 12.73 12.57 9.10
C CYS A 94 12.50 11.90 10.47
N ASN A 95 12.63 10.56 10.55
CA ASN A 95 12.36 9.75 11.75
C ASN A 95 10.90 9.78 12.27
N ARG A 96 9.93 10.25 11.47
CA ARG A 96 8.51 10.01 11.71
C ARG A 96 8.10 8.67 11.12
N ASP A 97 7.08 8.06 11.72
CA ASP A 97 6.50 6.85 11.15
C ASP A 97 5.94 7.16 9.75
N PRO A 98 6.29 6.36 8.73
CA PRO A 98 5.73 6.52 7.40
C PRO A 98 4.24 6.22 7.43
N LEU A 99 3.42 7.24 7.17
CA LEU A 99 1.97 7.14 7.16
C LEU A 99 1.45 7.35 5.73
N MET A 100 0.71 6.37 5.23
CA MET A 100 -0.04 6.46 3.98
C MET A 100 -1.48 6.86 4.28
N LEU A 101 -2.04 7.67 3.38
CA LEU A 101 -3.41 8.16 3.47
C LEU A 101 -4.29 7.46 2.44
N LEU A 102 -5.27 6.69 2.91
CA LEU A 102 -6.21 5.88 2.13
C LEU A 102 -7.64 6.41 2.21
N GLY A 103 -8.36 6.32 1.09
CA GLY A 103 -9.79 6.64 1.00
C GLY A 103 -10.11 8.12 0.74
N ALA A 104 -11.40 8.39 0.54
CA ALA A 104 -11.90 9.73 0.18
C ALA A 104 -11.85 10.74 1.36
N PHE A 105 -11.85 10.23 2.59
CA PHE A 105 -11.91 11.05 3.81
C PHE A 105 -10.54 11.35 4.43
N LYS A 106 -9.45 11.00 3.72
CA LYS A 106 -8.07 10.94 4.20
C LYS A 106 -7.39 12.27 4.57
N TYR A 107 -8.17 13.33 4.76
CA TYR A 107 -7.71 14.67 5.14
C TYR A 107 -8.66 15.42 6.08
N ARG A 108 -9.76 14.80 6.52
CA ARG A 108 -10.76 15.48 7.37
C ARG A 108 -10.60 15.02 8.81
N CYS A 109 -10.12 15.93 9.65
CA CYS A 109 -10.23 15.78 11.11
C CYS A 109 -11.71 15.89 11.49
N ARG A 110 -12.26 14.85 12.13
CA ARG A 110 -13.65 14.81 12.60
C ARG A 110 -13.67 14.73 14.12
N VAL A 111 -14.81 15.00 14.73
CA VAL A 111 -14.96 14.93 16.19
C VAL A 111 -15.97 13.83 16.53
N ARG A 112 -15.55 12.88 17.34
CA ARG A 112 -16.45 11.88 17.93
C ARG A 112 -17.43 12.57 18.89
N GLN A 113 -18.73 12.34 18.73
CA GLN A 113 -19.73 12.96 19.61
C GLN A 113 -19.73 12.36 21.02
N ASP A 114 -19.48 11.06 21.13
CA ASP A 114 -19.49 10.36 22.42
C ASP A 114 -18.32 10.77 23.32
N THR A 115 -17.14 11.04 22.76
CA THR A 115 -15.94 11.39 23.54
C THR A 115 -15.44 12.81 23.36
N GLY A 116 -15.98 13.58 22.40
CA GLY A 116 -15.47 14.90 22.00
C GLY A 116 -14.04 14.86 21.42
N LYS A 117 -13.52 13.68 21.09
CA LYS A 117 -12.13 13.51 20.65
C LYS A 117 -12.02 13.72 19.14
N ARG A 118 -10.94 14.37 18.72
CA ARG A 118 -10.56 14.46 17.31
C ARG A 118 -10.13 13.09 16.80
N VAL A 119 -10.62 12.72 15.63
CA VAL A 119 -10.30 11.48 14.93
C VAL A 119 -9.93 11.76 13.48
N GLU A 120 -8.99 10.98 12.97
CA GLU A 120 -8.52 11.03 11.59
C GLU A 120 -8.71 9.65 10.95
N PHE A 121 -9.34 9.63 9.78
CA PHE A 121 -9.63 8.41 9.05
C PHE A 121 -8.63 8.19 7.91
N GLY A 122 -8.40 6.92 7.58
CA GLY A 122 -7.60 6.55 6.42
C GLY A 122 -6.09 6.64 6.62
N VAL A 123 -5.61 6.94 7.83
CA VAL A 123 -4.19 6.95 8.14
C VAL A 123 -3.74 5.51 8.42
N VAL A 124 -2.82 4.99 7.59
CA VAL A 124 -2.29 3.63 7.74
C VAL A 124 -0.76 3.63 7.73
N ARG A 125 -0.16 2.69 8.46
CA ARG A 125 1.25 2.34 8.30
C ARG A 125 1.31 1.07 7.47
N VAL A 126 2.15 1.07 6.45
CA VAL A 126 2.43 -0.13 5.64
C VAL A 126 3.80 -0.64 6.02
N ASP A 127 3.87 -1.93 6.34
CA ASP A 127 5.12 -2.62 6.63
C ASP A 127 5.25 -3.78 5.64
N VAL A 128 6.26 -3.77 4.77
CA VAL A 128 6.56 -4.92 3.91
C VAL A 128 7.32 -5.95 4.75
N VAL A 129 6.68 -7.07 5.04
CA VAL A 129 7.21 -8.09 5.97
C VAL A 129 8.08 -9.14 5.28
N GLY A 130 7.93 -9.34 3.98
CA GLY A 130 8.63 -10.36 3.22
C GLY A 130 8.56 -10.14 1.72
N VAL A 131 9.33 -10.94 0.99
CA VAL A 131 9.28 -11.02 -0.46
C VAL A 131 9.40 -12.48 -0.87
N GLU A 132 8.53 -12.90 -1.77
CA GLU A 132 8.60 -14.19 -2.42
C GLU A 132 8.83 -13.99 -3.91
N TYR A 133 9.61 -14.90 -4.49
CA TYR A 133 9.97 -14.83 -5.89
C TYR A 133 9.41 -16.01 -6.64
N ALA A 134 8.82 -15.75 -7.81
CA ALA A 134 8.49 -16.81 -8.74
C ALA A 134 9.75 -17.65 -9.06
N PRO A 135 9.61 -18.97 -9.33
CA PRO A 135 10.75 -19.84 -9.57
C PRO A 135 11.71 -19.33 -10.66
N TRP A 136 11.16 -18.69 -11.69
CA TRP A 136 11.86 -18.13 -12.85
C TRP A 136 12.37 -16.70 -12.64
N SER A 137 12.22 -16.10 -11.46
CA SER A 137 12.78 -14.78 -11.18
C SER A 137 14.30 -14.83 -11.30
N ARG A 138 14.86 -13.92 -12.10
CA ARG A 138 16.32 -13.74 -12.26
C ARG A 138 16.96 -13.11 -11.02
N ILE A 139 16.19 -12.32 -10.28
CA ILE A 139 16.63 -11.62 -9.08
C ILE A 139 16.02 -12.33 -7.87
N LYS A 140 16.87 -12.71 -6.91
CA LYS A 140 16.47 -13.30 -5.63
C LYS A 140 17.30 -12.61 -4.55
N LEU A 141 16.81 -11.46 -4.09
CA LEU A 141 17.48 -10.67 -3.06
C LEU A 141 16.68 -10.77 -1.76
N PRO A 142 17.34 -10.77 -0.60
CA PRO A 142 16.60 -10.58 0.64
C PRO A 142 15.94 -9.19 0.64
N LEU A 143 14.78 -9.06 1.29
CA LEU A 143 13.95 -7.85 1.25
C LEU A 143 14.74 -6.55 1.50
N HIS A 144 15.63 -6.54 2.50
CA HIS A 144 16.43 -5.35 2.84
C HIS A 144 17.32 -4.88 1.67
N GLU A 145 17.91 -5.82 0.93
CA GLU A 145 18.79 -5.51 -0.20
C GLU A 145 17.97 -5.13 -1.43
N LEU A 146 16.81 -5.75 -1.62
CA LEU A 146 15.85 -5.39 -2.65
C LEU A 146 15.42 -3.93 -2.49
N LEU A 147 14.91 -3.56 -1.31
CA LEU A 147 14.49 -2.20 -0.95
C LEU A 147 15.62 -1.19 -1.19
N ARG A 148 16.83 -1.49 -0.70
CA ARG A 148 17.98 -0.60 -0.81
C ARG A 148 18.34 -0.31 -2.27
N ARG A 149 18.41 -1.34 -3.12
CA ARG A 149 18.78 -1.20 -4.53
C ARG A 149 17.68 -0.51 -5.32
N SER A 150 16.44 -0.96 -5.18
CA SER A 150 15.32 -0.44 -5.95
C SER A 150 15.08 1.04 -5.66
N LEU A 151 15.09 1.45 -4.38
CA LEU A 151 14.99 2.85 -4.00
C LEU A 151 16.17 3.66 -4.52
N GLY A 152 17.40 3.12 -4.39
CA GLY A 152 18.61 3.78 -4.91
C GLY A 152 18.52 4.07 -6.41
N GLU A 153 18.09 3.10 -7.20
CA GLU A 153 17.88 3.27 -8.64
C GLU A 153 16.75 4.26 -8.95
N ALA A 154 15.63 4.18 -8.22
CA ALA A 154 14.53 5.13 -8.38
C ALA A 154 14.95 6.58 -8.09
N PHE A 155 15.77 6.81 -7.06
CA PHE A 155 16.29 8.14 -6.74
C PHE A 155 17.20 8.71 -7.83
N ASN A 156 17.98 7.84 -8.46
CA ASN A 156 18.88 8.24 -9.54
C ASN A 156 18.12 8.50 -10.85
N ASN A 157 17.13 7.66 -11.17
CA ASN A 157 16.46 7.67 -12.47
C ASN A 157 15.27 8.64 -12.54
N TYR A 158 14.50 8.81 -11.45
CA TYR A 158 13.20 9.51 -11.51
C TYR A 158 13.19 10.93 -10.94
N SER A 159 14.34 11.58 -10.76
CA SER A 159 14.40 12.90 -10.09
C SER A 159 13.66 12.95 -8.74
N LEU A 160 13.38 11.79 -8.11
CA LEU A 160 12.75 11.73 -6.79
C LEU A 160 13.56 12.52 -5.76
N ARG A 161 14.87 12.66 -5.99
CA ARG A 161 15.75 13.53 -5.21
C ARG A 161 15.31 15.00 -5.21
N LYS A 162 14.85 15.54 -6.35
CA LYS A 162 14.31 16.91 -6.42
C LYS A 162 12.98 17.05 -5.69
N CYS A 163 12.08 16.07 -5.86
CA CYS A 163 10.82 16.03 -5.09
C CYS A 163 11.09 15.95 -3.59
N PHE A 164 12.09 15.17 -3.20
CA PHE A 164 12.55 15.04 -1.83
C PHE A 164 13.10 16.37 -1.29
N ASP A 165 14.05 16.99 -1.99
CA ASP A 165 14.66 18.26 -1.61
C ASP A 165 13.62 19.40 -1.52
N GLU A 166 12.61 19.40 -2.39
CA GLU A 166 11.53 20.40 -2.38
C GLU A 166 10.55 20.20 -1.22
N VAL A 167 10.21 18.94 -0.89
CA VAL A 167 9.38 18.61 0.28
C VAL A 167 10.11 18.95 1.57
N GLU A 168 11.40 18.63 1.68
CA GLU A 168 12.22 19.04 2.84
C GLU A 168 12.31 20.56 2.95
N ARG A 169 12.54 21.29 1.85
CA ARG A 169 12.56 22.77 1.87
C ARG A 169 11.24 23.39 2.33
N LYS A 170 10.10 22.95 1.77
CA LYS A 170 8.79 23.49 2.18
C LYS A 170 8.52 23.26 3.66
N ARG A 171 8.95 22.11 4.19
CA ARG A 171 8.78 21.76 5.61
C ARG A 171 9.72 22.52 6.54
N MET A 172 10.97 22.79 6.14
CA MET A 172 11.86 23.66 6.93
C MET A 172 11.32 25.09 7.05
N ILE A 173 10.60 25.58 6.03
CA ILE A 173 9.97 26.89 6.06
C ILE A 173 8.78 26.89 7.03
N GLU A 174 7.96 25.83 7.03
CA GLU A 174 6.81 25.68 7.94
C GLU A 174 7.24 25.50 9.41
N SER A 175 8.33 24.77 9.70
CA SER A 175 8.85 24.62 11.07
C SER A 175 9.55 25.85 11.65
N CYS A 176 9.80 26.88 10.84
CA CYS A 176 10.37 28.16 11.27
C CYS A 176 9.29 29.22 11.55
N GLN A 177 8.01 28.87 11.41
CA GLN A 177 6.87 29.78 11.61
C GLN A 177 6.08 29.51 12.91
N ASP A 178 6.51 28.52 13.71
CA ASP A 178 6.08 28.27 15.09
C ASP A 178 7.14 28.74 16.09
#